data_AF-A0AAE1A495-F1
#
_entry.id   AF-A0AAE1A495-F1
#
_cell.length_a   1.000
_cell.length_b   1.000
_cell.length_c   1.000
_cell.angle_alpha   90.00
_cell.angle_beta   90.00
_cell.angle_gamma   90.00
#
_symmetry.space_group_name_H-M   'P 1'
#
loop_
_entity.id
_entity.type
_entity.pdbx_description
1 polymer ?
#
loop_
_entity_poly.entity_id
_entity_poly.type
_entity_poly.pdbx_seq_one_letter_code
_entity_poly.pdbx_strand_id
1 'polypeptide(L)'
;MEIARIAYRGADRIRTCIRIARSVYGGADRIRTCMEIARSVYGGADRIRTCMEIACIVYGGADRIRTCMEIARIAYRGADRIRTCMEIARIVYGGADRIRLYMRIARIVYCGADRIRTCMEIARSVYGGADRIRTCMEIARSVYGGADRIRTCMEIARSVYGGADRIRTCMEIARSVYCGADRIRTCMEIARSVYGGADRIRTCMEIARSVYGGADRIRTCMEIARIVYCGADRIRTCMEIARIVYCGADRIRTCMRIARIVYRGADRIRTCIEIARIVYGGADRIRTCMEIARIVYRGADRIRTCMEIARIAYRGAYSDGAYRETASTAHHSKIITIKTEESNVF
;
A
#
# COMPACT_ATOMS: atom_id res chain seq x y z
N MET A 1 31.29 -23.82 6.90
CA MET A 1 30.23 -24.15 7.86
C MET A 1 29.05 -24.71 7.07
N GLU A 2 28.62 -25.96 7.26
CA GLU A 2 29.23 -27.07 8.01
C GLU A 2 28.67 -28.40 7.40
N ILE A 3 28.90 -28.65 6.10
CA ILE A 3 28.62 -29.92 5.38
C ILE A 3 29.84 -30.48 4.64
N ALA A 4 30.34 -31.67 5.02
CA ALA A 4 31.69 -32.20 4.74
C ALA A 4 31.98 -33.42 5.65
N ARG A 5 33.22 -33.76 6.06
CA ARG A 5 34.45 -32.96 6.24
C ARG A 5 35.18 -32.46 4.99
N ILE A 6 35.15 -33.19 3.87
CA ILE A 6 35.83 -32.80 2.62
C ILE A 6 35.36 -31.40 2.20
N ALA A 7 36.26 -30.44 1.96
CA ALA A 7 35.90 -29.09 1.53
C ALA A 7 35.69 -29.06 0.01
N TYR A 8 34.44 -28.91 -0.47
CA TYR A 8 34.18 -29.07 -1.89
C TYR A 8 34.50 -27.79 -2.68
N ARG A 9 35.64 -27.80 -3.38
CA ARG A 9 35.89 -26.99 -4.58
C ARG A 9 35.19 -27.63 -5.80
N GLY A 10 35.06 -26.86 -6.87
CA GLY A 10 35.58 -27.23 -8.20
C GLY A 10 35.22 -28.63 -8.67
N ALA A 11 33.93 -28.88 -8.84
CA ALA A 11 33.37 -30.09 -9.43
C ALA A 11 32.11 -29.69 -10.19
N ASP A 12 31.93 -30.16 -11.44
CA ASP A 12 30.77 -29.82 -12.26
C ASP A 12 29.44 -30.20 -11.58
N ARG A 13 29.46 -31.26 -10.76
CA ARG A 13 28.28 -31.78 -10.07
C ARG A 13 28.61 -32.27 -8.67
N ILE A 14 27.91 -31.71 -7.69
CA ILE A 14 27.97 -32.13 -6.30
C ILE A 14 26.62 -32.69 -5.88
N ARG A 15 26.63 -33.91 -5.32
CA ARG A 15 25.45 -34.54 -4.72
C ARG A 15 25.81 -35.04 -3.32
N THR A 16 25.05 -34.62 -2.31
CA THR A 16 25.26 -35.10 -0.94
C THR A 16 23.93 -35.46 -0.29
N CYS A 17 23.88 -36.64 0.30
CA CYS A 17 22.77 -37.08 1.15
C CYS A 17 23.35 -37.51 2.49
N ILE A 18 23.23 -36.67 3.52
CA ILE A 18 23.83 -36.91 4.84
C ILE A 18 22.89 -36.38 5.91
N ARG A 19 22.86 -37.04 7.07
CA ARG A 19 22.07 -36.60 8.22
C ARG A 19 22.53 -35.25 8.81
N ILE A 20 23.83 -35.15 9.16
CA ILE A 20 24.53 -33.95 9.68
C ILE A 20 26.01 -33.93 9.20
N ALA A 21 26.51 -32.77 8.76
CA ALA A 21 27.71 -32.50 7.91
C ALA A 21 29.16 -32.29 8.49
N ARG A 22 29.88 -31.22 8.02
CA ARG A 22 31.27 -30.78 8.38
C ARG A 22 32.16 -29.87 7.45
N SER A 23 31.71 -29.14 6.38
CA SER A 23 32.48 -28.16 5.54
C SER A 23 31.65 -27.05 4.75
N VAL A 24 31.73 -26.87 3.40
CA VAL A 24 31.34 -25.72 2.49
C VAL A 24 31.32 -26.16 0.99
N TYR A 25 30.55 -25.51 0.09
CA TYR A 25 30.61 -25.72 -1.37
C TYR A 25 31.01 -24.45 -2.17
N GLY A 26 31.95 -24.58 -3.12
CA GLY A 26 32.36 -23.48 -3.99
C GLY A 26 32.69 -23.90 -5.43
N GLY A 27 32.22 -23.12 -6.43
CA GLY A 27 32.65 -23.22 -7.83
C GLY A 27 32.16 -24.49 -8.53
N ALA A 28 30.85 -24.77 -8.46
CA ALA A 28 30.25 -25.97 -9.04
C ALA A 28 29.01 -25.63 -9.86
N ASP A 29 28.89 -26.12 -11.09
CA ASP A 29 27.72 -25.81 -11.95
C ASP A 29 26.40 -26.28 -11.31
N ARG A 30 26.42 -27.46 -10.66
CA ARG A 30 25.20 -28.07 -10.11
C ARG A 30 25.42 -28.68 -8.74
N ILE A 31 24.69 -28.15 -7.76
CA ILE A 31 24.71 -28.67 -6.39
C ILE A 31 23.32 -29.21 -6.03
N ARG A 32 23.26 -30.45 -5.54
CA ARG A 32 22.06 -31.06 -4.99
C ARG A 32 22.34 -31.63 -3.61
N THR A 33 21.62 -31.18 -2.60
CA THR A 33 21.83 -31.66 -1.23
C THR A 33 20.53 -32.04 -0.57
N CYS A 34 20.49 -33.20 0.08
CA CYS A 34 19.41 -33.64 0.94
C CYS A 34 19.96 -33.94 2.34
N MET A 35 19.47 -33.27 3.38
CA MET A 35 19.95 -33.48 4.75
C MET A 35 18.81 -33.38 5.76
N GLU A 36 18.97 -33.89 6.97
CA GLU A 36 18.04 -33.56 8.06
C GLU A 36 18.43 -32.19 8.64
N ILE A 37 19.71 -32.02 9.01
CA ILE A 37 20.21 -30.79 9.66
C ILE A 37 21.47 -30.28 8.95
N ALA A 38 21.38 -29.05 8.42
CA ALA A 38 22.47 -28.31 7.76
C ALA A 38 22.46 -26.84 8.21
N ARG A 39 23.50 -26.01 8.31
CA ARG A 39 24.94 -26.19 8.17
C ARG A 39 25.47 -26.11 6.74
N SER A 40 25.23 -25.04 5.98
CA SER A 40 25.89 -24.89 4.65
C SER A 40 26.17 -23.46 4.15
N VAL A 41 27.25 -23.35 3.37
CA VAL A 41 27.58 -22.17 2.55
C VAL A 41 27.79 -22.65 1.11
N TYR A 42 27.16 -21.99 0.17
CA TYR A 42 27.28 -22.24 -1.27
C TYR A 42 27.77 -20.97 -1.97
N GLY A 43 28.87 -21.06 -2.72
CA GLY A 43 29.44 -19.95 -3.49
C GLY A 43 29.63 -20.30 -4.96
N GLY A 44 29.19 -19.44 -5.88
CA GLY A 44 29.49 -19.53 -7.32
C GLY A 44 28.99 -20.81 -7.96
N ALA A 45 27.68 -20.93 -8.14
CA ALA A 45 27.05 -22.12 -8.74
C ALA A 45 25.86 -21.77 -9.63
N ASP A 46 25.79 -22.28 -10.86
CA ASP A 46 24.65 -21.99 -11.75
C ASP A 46 23.32 -22.49 -11.16
N ARG A 47 23.33 -23.67 -10.54
CA ARG A 47 22.10 -24.34 -10.07
C ARG A 47 22.27 -25.02 -8.73
N ILE A 48 21.52 -24.55 -7.75
CA ILE A 48 21.47 -25.15 -6.42
C ILE A 48 20.06 -25.68 -6.14
N ARG A 49 19.98 -26.95 -5.69
CA ARG A 49 18.76 -27.54 -5.16
C ARG A 49 19.02 -28.13 -3.78
N THR A 50 18.22 -27.75 -2.80
CA THR A 50 18.39 -28.23 -1.43
C THR A 50 17.07 -28.66 -0.81
N CYS A 51 17.07 -29.81 -0.15
CA CYS A 51 15.95 -30.29 0.65
C CYS A 51 16.46 -30.63 2.06
N MET A 52 15.99 -29.96 3.10
CA MET A 52 16.33 -30.36 4.47
C MET A 52 15.36 -29.82 5.51
N GLU A 53 15.13 -30.61 6.56
CA GLU A 53 14.21 -30.28 7.65
C GLU A 53 14.63 -28.99 8.33
N ILE A 54 15.88 -28.92 8.82
CA ILE A 54 16.40 -27.76 9.54
C ILE A 54 17.65 -27.22 8.85
N ALA A 55 17.61 -25.94 8.50
CA ALA A 55 18.62 -25.32 7.65
C ALA A 55 19.13 -23.96 8.17
N CYS A 56 20.44 -23.79 8.23
CA CYS A 56 21.11 -22.49 8.27
C CYS A 56 22.06 -22.40 7.08
N ILE A 57 21.72 -21.54 6.13
CA ILE A 57 22.30 -21.54 4.79
C ILE A 57 22.74 -20.13 4.35
N VAL A 58 23.87 -20.04 3.67
CA VAL A 58 24.26 -18.84 2.92
C VAL A 58 24.49 -19.20 1.45
N TYR A 59 23.87 -18.46 0.56
CA TYR A 59 24.07 -18.53 -0.88
C TYR A 59 24.75 -17.25 -1.38
N GLY A 60 25.87 -17.40 -2.07
CA GLY A 60 26.58 -16.30 -2.73
C GLY A 60 26.80 -16.58 -4.21
N GLY A 61 26.15 -15.81 -5.10
CA GLY A 61 26.32 -15.92 -6.55
C GLY A 61 25.80 -17.23 -7.14
N ALA A 62 24.53 -17.23 -7.55
CA ALA A 62 23.95 -18.38 -8.26
C ALA A 62 22.81 -18.00 -9.22
N ASP A 63 22.80 -18.51 -10.46
CA ASP A 63 21.71 -18.17 -11.39
C ASP A 63 20.35 -18.69 -10.91
N ARG A 64 20.32 -19.90 -10.34
CA ARG A 64 19.07 -20.58 -9.99
C ARG A 64 19.16 -21.35 -8.68
N ILE A 65 18.34 -20.94 -7.72
CA ILE A 65 18.23 -21.62 -6.43
C ILE A 65 16.81 -22.15 -6.22
N ARG A 66 16.71 -23.42 -5.79
CA ARG A 66 15.46 -24.05 -5.35
C ARG A 66 15.64 -24.71 -4.00
N THR A 67 14.84 -24.31 -3.02
CA THR A 67 14.93 -24.86 -1.67
C THR A 67 13.57 -25.32 -1.15
N CYS A 68 13.53 -26.49 -0.54
CA CYS A 68 12.38 -26.98 0.22
C CYS A 68 12.84 -27.35 1.63
N MET A 69 12.32 -26.68 2.66
CA MET A 69 12.77 -26.88 4.04
C MET A 69 11.61 -26.72 5.02
N GLU A 70 11.63 -27.39 6.16
CA GLU A 70 10.62 -27.13 7.19
C GLU A 70 10.95 -25.83 7.92
N ILE A 71 12.16 -25.75 8.49
CA ILE A 71 12.64 -24.61 9.26
C ILE A 71 13.95 -24.10 8.69
N ALA A 72 14.00 -22.83 8.30
CA ALA A 72 15.20 -22.27 7.68
C ALA A 72 15.58 -20.87 8.17
N ARG A 73 16.90 -20.64 8.26
CA ARG A 73 17.52 -19.32 8.25
C ARG A 73 18.42 -19.22 7.03
N ILE A 74 18.12 -18.29 6.12
CA ILE A 74 18.84 -18.19 4.85
C ILE A 74 19.25 -16.76 4.54
N ALA A 75 20.48 -16.60 4.05
CA ALA A 75 20.92 -15.38 3.40
C ALA A 75 21.24 -15.66 1.93
N TYR A 76 20.68 -14.87 1.03
CA TYR A 76 20.98 -14.87 -0.40
C TYR A 76 21.73 -13.59 -0.75
N ARG A 77 22.88 -13.72 -1.42
CA ARG A 77 23.64 -12.61 -1.99
C ARG A 77 23.87 -12.85 -3.48
N GLY A 78 23.12 -12.17 -4.33
CA GLY A 78 23.21 -12.27 -5.79
C GLY A 78 22.68 -13.59 -6.35
N ALA A 79 21.47 -13.56 -6.90
CA ALA A 79 20.94 -14.68 -7.68
C ALA A 79 19.86 -14.27 -8.67
N ASP A 80 19.89 -14.74 -9.92
CA ASP A 80 18.88 -14.33 -10.91
C ASP A 80 17.49 -14.85 -10.54
N ARG A 81 17.40 -16.12 -10.08
CA ARG A 81 16.10 -16.78 -9.85
C ARG A 81 16.10 -17.63 -8.59
N ILE A 82 15.23 -17.26 -7.66
CA ILE A 82 15.04 -17.98 -6.40
C ILE A 82 13.62 -18.52 -6.30
N ARG A 83 13.50 -19.80 -5.93
CA ARG A 83 12.23 -20.44 -5.58
C ARG A 83 12.35 -21.17 -4.25
N THR A 84 11.51 -20.81 -3.30
CA THR A 84 11.57 -21.37 -1.94
C THR A 84 10.19 -21.83 -1.50
N CYS A 85 10.11 -23.03 -0.92
CA CYS A 85 8.93 -23.52 -0.23
C CYS A 85 9.33 -23.89 1.20
N MET A 86 8.75 -23.25 2.21
CA MET A 86 9.11 -23.53 3.60
C MET A 86 7.93 -23.41 4.55
N GLU A 87 7.96 -24.13 5.67
CA GLU A 87 6.98 -23.89 6.73
C GLU A 87 7.33 -22.64 7.52
N ILE A 88 8.55 -22.56 8.05
CA ILE A 88 9.00 -21.45 8.90
C ILE A 88 10.34 -20.93 8.40
N ALA A 89 10.40 -19.64 8.07
CA ALA A 89 11.62 -19.07 7.51
C ALA A 89 11.98 -17.69 8.08
N ARG A 90 13.29 -17.47 8.23
CA ARG A 90 13.89 -16.13 8.29
C ARG A 90 14.84 -15.97 7.12
N ILE A 91 14.57 -15.02 6.24
CA ILE A 91 15.33 -14.87 5.00
C ILE A 91 15.76 -13.43 4.77
N VAL A 92 16.98 -13.26 4.30
CA VAL A 92 17.49 -12.01 3.75
C VAL A 92 17.89 -12.23 2.30
N TYR A 93 17.37 -11.39 1.41
CA TYR A 93 17.74 -11.35 0.00
C TYR A 93 18.50 -10.05 -0.30
N GLY A 94 19.72 -10.15 -0.80
CA GLY A 94 20.48 -9.02 -1.34
C GLY A 94 20.77 -9.24 -2.83
N GLY A 95 20.02 -8.58 -3.70
CA GLY A 95 20.16 -8.66 -5.16
C GLY A 95 19.58 -9.95 -5.76
N ALA A 96 18.43 -9.85 -6.44
CA ALA A 96 17.90 -10.93 -7.27
C ALA A 96 16.89 -10.47 -8.33
N ASP A 97 16.97 -10.96 -9.57
CA ASP A 97 16.00 -10.55 -10.59
C ASP A 97 14.58 -11.07 -10.28
N ARG A 98 14.46 -12.32 -9.83
CA ARG A 98 13.15 -12.98 -9.64
C ARG A 98 13.10 -13.86 -8.40
N ILE A 99 12.17 -13.54 -7.51
CA ILE A 99 11.91 -14.32 -6.29
C ILE A 99 10.47 -14.85 -6.29
N ARG A 100 10.31 -16.13 -5.95
CA ARG A 100 9.00 -16.78 -5.74
C ARG A 100 8.97 -17.65 -4.47
N LEU A 101 7.94 -17.50 -3.64
CA LEU A 101 7.65 -18.40 -2.51
C LEU A 101 6.17 -18.80 -2.36
N TYR A 102 5.95 -19.99 -1.80
CA TYR A 102 4.97 -20.17 -0.72
C TYR A 102 5.74 -20.31 0.61
N MET A 103 5.26 -19.71 1.69
CA MET A 103 5.69 -20.06 3.06
C MET A 103 4.53 -20.02 4.04
N ARG A 104 4.55 -20.83 5.10
CA ARG A 104 3.53 -20.71 6.15
C ARG A 104 3.77 -19.47 7.01
N ILE A 105 4.94 -19.40 7.63
CA ILE A 105 5.33 -18.31 8.52
C ILE A 105 6.70 -17.78 8.09
N ALA A 106 6.78 -16.48 7.81
CA ALA A 106 8.04 -15.89 7.38
C ALA A 106 8.36 -14.52 7.99
N ARG A 107 9.66 -14.30 8.20
CA ARG A 107 10.23 -12.96 8.34
C ARG A 107 11.25 -12.75 7.24
N ILE A 108 11.01 -11.78 6.35
CA ILE A 108 11.81 -11.60 5.14
C ILE A 108 12.24 -10.15 4.98
N VAL A 109 13.49 -9.97 4.53
CA VAL A 109 14.01 -8.69 4.06
C VAL A 109 14.48 -8.86 2.61
N TYR A 110 14.05 -7.95 1.74
CA TYR A 110 14.46 -7.86 0.35
C TYR A 110 15.19 -6.55 0.13
N CYS A 111 16.42 -6.62 -0.37
CA CYS A 111 17.22 -5.47 -0.77
C CYS A 111 17.61 -5.63 -2.24
N GLY A 112 16.92 -4.92 -3.14
CA GLY A 112 17.16 -4.94 -4.58
C GLY A 112 16.65 -6.22 -5.26
N ALA A 113 15.48 -6.13 -5.89
CA ALA A 113 15.00 -7.21 -6.76
C ALA A 113 14.01 -6.73 -7.83
N ASP A 114 14.16 -7.13 -9.09
CA ASP A 114 13.23 -6.66 -10.14
C ASP A 114 11.81 -7.18 -9.90
N ARG A 115 11.65 -8.45 -9.51
CA ARG A 115 10.34 -9.10 -9.43
C ARG A 115 10.21 -10.03 -8.23
N ILE A 116 9.27 -9.69 -7.35
CA ILE A 116 8.95 -10.48 -6.17
C ILE A 116 7.52 -11.00 -6.25
N ARG A 117 7.34 -12.30 -6.02
CA ARG A 117 6.03 -12.94 -5.86
C ARG A 117 5.99 -13.80 -4.61
N THR A 118 5.13 -13.46 -3.67
CA THR A 118 5.02 -14.22 -2.41
C THR A 118 3.59 -14.63 -2.13
N CYS A 119 3.41 -15.86 -1.68
CA CYS A 119 2.19 -16.34 -1.05
C CYS A 119 2.54 -16.80 0.36
N MET A 120 1.92 -16.25 1.41
CA MET A 120 2.22 -16.64 2.78
C MET A 120 1.00 -16.59 3.69
N GLU A 121 0.89 -17.47 4.68
CA GLU A 121 -0.18 -17.31 5.70
C GLU A 121 0.17 -16.13 6.61
N ILE A 122 1.31 -16.19 7.29
CA ILE A 122 1.74 -15.14 8.23
C ILE A 122 3.10 -14.59 7.84
N ALA A 123 3.19 -13.28 7.63
CA ALA A 123 4.45 -12.67 7.23
C ALA A 123 4.78 -11.34 7.91
N ARG A 124 6.08 -11.15 8.12
CA ARG A 124 6.70 -9.83 8.34
C ARG A 124 7.73 -9.57 7.26
N SER A 125 7.45 -8.63 6.37
CA SER A 125 8.28 -8.40 5.18
C SER A 125 8.74 -6.95 5.09
N VAL A 126 9.99 -6.75 4.69
CA VAL A 126 10.53 -5.45 4.30
C VAL A 126 11.06 -5.55 2.87
N TYR A 127 10.63 -4.64 2.01
CA TYR A 127 11.00 -4.56 0.61
C TYR A 127 11.68 -3.22 0.35
N GLY A 128 12.97 -3.23 0.03
CA GLY A 128 13.73 -2.04 -0.39
C GLY A 128 14.22 -2.19 -1.81
N GLY A 129 13.74 -1.35 -2.73
CA GLY A 129 14.15 -1.33 -4.14
C GLY A 129 13.63 -2.53 -4.93
N ALA A 130 12.52 -2.37 -5.65
CA ALA A 130 12.02 -3.39 -6.56
C ALA A 130 11.10 -2.86 -7.66
N ASP A 131 11.27 -3.26 -8.92
CA ASP A 131 10.36 -2.80 -9.98
C ASP A 131 8.92 -3.31 -9.75
N ARG A 132 8.77 -4.58 -9.33
CA ARG A 132 7.46 -5.25 -9.25
C ARG A 132 7.32 -6.17 -8.07
N ILE A 133 6.37 -5.84 -7.20
CA ILE A 133 6.03 -6.65 -6.03
C ILE A 133 4.60 -7.16 -6.17
N ARG A 134 4.40 -8.47 -5.96
CA ARG A 134 3.09 -9.10 -5.85
C ARG A 134 3.02 -9.98 -4.62
N THR A 135 2.10 -9.70 -3.71
CA THR A 135 1.96 -10.47 -2.48
C THR A 135 0.52 -10.90 -2.26
N CYS A 136 0.33 -12.16 -1.88
CA CYS A 136 -0.92 -12.66 -1.32
C CYS A 136 -0.62 -13.17 0.10
N MET A 137 -1.29 -12.63 1.11
CA MET A 137 -1.07 -13.07 2.49
C MET A 137 -2.34 -13.09 3.32
N GLU A 138 -2.45 -13.98 4.30
CA GLU A 138 -3.58 -13.94 5.24
C GLU A 138 -3.34 -12.82 6.27
N ILE A 139 -2.22 -12.89 7.00
CA ILE A 139 -1.85 -11.92 8.02
C ILE A 139 -0.46 -11.33 7.72
N ALA A 140 -0.40 -10.02 7.53
CA ALA A 140 0.84 -9.36 7.12
C ALA A 140 1.20 -8.13 7.94
N ARG A 141 2.51 -7.96 8.16
CA ARG A 141 3.13 -6.66 8.41
C ARG A 141 4.18 -6.39 7.35
N SER A 142 3.96 -5.38 6.51
CA SER A 142 4.80 -5.15 5.34
C SER A 142 5.27 -3.70 5.26
N VAL A 143 6.54 -3.51 4.94
CA VAL A 143 7.10 -2.21 4.59
C VAL A 143 7.63 -2.29 3.17
N TYR A 144 7.22 -1.39 2.30
CA TYR A 144 7.70 -1.27 0.93
C TYR A 144 8.38 0.10 0.76
N GLY A 145 9.57 0.14 0.19
CA GLY A 145 10.32 1.36 -0.09
C GLY A 145 10.96 1.29 -1.48
N GLY A 146 10.67 2.24 -2.35
CA GLY A 146 11.21 2.35 -3.70
C GLY A 146 10.72 1.22 -4.61
N ALA A 147 9.54 1.37 -5.24
CA ALA A 147 9.06 0.38 -6.20
C ALA A 147 8.12 0.94 -7.26
N ASP A 148 8.35 0.62 -8.54
CA ASP A 148 7.46 1.11 -9.61
C ASP A 148 6.03 0.57 -9.45
N ARG A 149 5.89 -0.72 -9.08
CA ARG A 149 4.58 -1.39 -9.05
C ARG A 149 4.43 -2.35 -7.89
N ILE A 150 3.47 -2.06 -7.02
CA ILE A 150 3.10 -2.92 -5.91
C ILE A 150 1.67 -3.42 -6.10
N ARG A 151 1.45 -4.72 -5.92
CA ARG A 151 0.12 -5.34 -5.86
C ARG A 151 0.00 -6.24 -4.67
N THR A 152 -0.97 -6.00 -3.80
CA THR A 152 -1.17 -6.82 -2.61
C THR A 152 -2.62 -7.26 -2.47
N CYS A 153 -2.80 -8.51 -2.05
CA CYS A 153 -4.09 -9.04 -1.62
C CYS A 153 -3.90 -9.62 -0.23
N MET A 154 -4.58 -9.08 0.78
CA MET A 154 -4.39 -9.52 2.16
C MET A 154 -5.66 -9.51 2.97
N GLU A 155 -5.89 -10.50 3.84
CA GLU A 155 -7.05 -10.47 4.74
C GLU A 155 -6.86 -9.42 5.83
N ILE A 156 -5.80 -9.57 6.62
CA ILE A 156 -5.42 -8.65 7.70
C ILE A 156 -4.03 -8.10 7.48
N ALA A 157 -3.91 -6.79 7.30
CA ALA A 157 -2.61 -6.16 7.07
C ALA A 157 -2.30 -5.01 8.02
N ARG A 158 -1.00 -4.78 8.22
CA ARG A 158 -0.45 -3.46 8.53
C ARG A 158 0.64 -3.17 7.55
N SER A 159 0.49 -2.10 6.79
CA SER A 159 1.42 -1.79 5.72
C SER A 159 1.94 -0.38 5.80
N VAL A 160 3.15 -0.21 5.30
CA VAL A 160 3.74 1.07 4.93
C VAL A 160 4.35 0.83 3.56
N TYR A 161 4.14 1.73 2.64
CA TYR A 161 4.70 1.71 1.31
C TYR A 161 5.35 3.09 1.10
N GLY A 162 6.38 3.21 0.30
CA GLY A 162 7.02 4.50 0.10
C GLY A 162 7.77 4.61 -1.19
N GLY A 163 7.62 5.75 -1.88
CA GLY A 163 8.21 6.02 -3.18
C GLY A 163 7.80 4.97 -4.21
N ALA A 164 6.60 5.10 -4.77
CA ALA A 164 6.12 4.16 -5.78
C ALA A 164 5.34 4.84 -6.90
N ASP A 165 5.48 4.40 -8.14
CA ASP A 165 4.63 4.96 -9.21
C ASP A 165 3.19 4.45 -9.05
N ARG A 166 3.05 3.15 -8.74
CA ARG A 166 1.74 2.47 -8.72
C ARG A 166 1.60 1.46 -7.61
N ILE A 167 0.71 1.70 -6.65
CA ILE A 167 0.28 0.64 -5.72
C ILE A 167 -1.15 0.21 -6.04
N ARG A 168 -1.46 -1.08 -5.88
CA ARG A 168 -2.82 -1.60 -5.86
C ARG A 168 -3.01 -2.58 -4.73
N THR A 169 -4.08 -2.50 -3.96
CA THR A 169 -4.30 -3.38 -2.83
C THR A 169 -5.76 -3.79 -2.66
N CYS A 170 -6.01 -5.07 -2.41
CA CYS A 170 -7.32 -5.53 -1.98
C CYS A 170 -7.17 -6.13 -0.60
N MET A 171 -7.87 -5.60 0.40
CA MET A 171 -7.75 -6.13 1.76
C MET A 171 -9.05 -6.06 2.56
N GLU A 172 -9.29 -6.98 3.47
CA GLU A 172 -10.49 -6.90 4.33
C GLU A 172 -10.26 -5.88 5.45
N ILE A 173 -9.15 -6.01 6.19
CA ILE A 173 -8.80 -5.19 7.36
C ILE A 173 -7.30 -4.79 7.30
N ALA A 174 -6.93 -3.56 6.92
CA ALA A 174 -5.52 -3.18 6.64
C ALA A 174 -4.88 -1.84 7.15
N ARG A 175 -4.30 -1.81 8.36
CA ARG A 175 -3.57 -0.66 8.97
C ARG A 175 -2.52 0.06 8.09
N SER A 176 -2.76 1.23 7.51
CA SER A 176 -1.90 1.93 6.52
C SER A 176 -1.37 3.42 6.69
N VAL A 177 -0.12 3.84 7.00
CA VAL A 177 0.18 5.27 7.45
C VAL A 177 1.54 5.95 7.08
N TYR A 178 1.57 7.10 6.33
CA TYR A 178 2.66 7.49 5.35
C TYR A 178 2.36 8.50 4.15
N CYS A 179 3.35 8.86 3.25
CA CYS A 179 3.31 9.93 2.18
C CYS A 179 4.26 9.91 0.86
N GLY A 180 3.86 9.62 -0.43
CA GLY A 180 4.63 9.91 -1.70
C GLY A 180 4.56 8.95 -2.95
N ALA A 181 3.59 9.13 -3.87
CA ALA A 181 3.43 8.32 -5.10
C ALA A 181 2.41 8.81 -6.12
N ASP A 182 2.57 8.44 -7.39
CA ASP A 182 1.72 8.93 -8.47
C ASP A 182 0.29 8.40 -8.41
N ARG A 183 0.08 7.07 -8.43
CA ARG A 183 -1.28 6.51 -8.65
C ARG A 183 -1.54 5.26 -7.87
N ILE A 184 -2.65 5.20 -7.18
CA ILE A 184 -2.86 4.06 -6.30
C ILE A 184 -4.23 3.41 -6.47
N ARG A 185 -4.47 2.10 -6.26
CA ARG A 185 -5.80 1.43 -6.37
C ARG A 185 -6.21 0.48 -5.21
N THR A 186 -7.25 0.69 -4.40
CA THR A 186 -7.58 -0.03 -3.17
C THR A 186 -9.04 -0.35 -3.20
N CYS A 187 -9.34 -1.55 -2.77
CA CYS A 187 -10.66 -1.97 -2.39
C CYS A 187 -10.54 -2.61 -1.00
N MET A 188 -11.34 -2.19 -0.04
CA MET A 188 -11.34 -2.82 1.28
C MET A 188 -12.67 -2.74 1.99
N GLU A 189 -12.86 -3.56 3.01
CA GLU A 189 -14.07 -3.49 3.83
C GLU A 189 -13.87 -2.45 4.93
N ILE A 190 -12.89 -2.66 5.81
CA ILE A 190 -12.69 -1.83 7.01
C ILE A 190 -11.36 -1.08 6.89
N ALA A 191 -11.37 0.22 6.47
CA ALA A 191 -10.24 0.88 5.78
C ALA A 191 -9.75 2.54 5.71
N ARG A 192 -9.03 3.56 6.46
CA ARG A 192 -8.05 3.97 7.70
C ARG A 192 -6.55 4.10 7.50
N SER A 193 -6.22 5.34 7.27
CA SER A 193 -5.18 5.58 6.34
C SER A 193 -4.67 6.96 6.45
N VAL A 194 -3.43 7.09 6.04
CA VAL A 194 -2.86 8.40 5.81
C VAL A 194 -2.33 8.48 4.41
N TYR A 195 -2.90 9.41 3.67
CA TYR A 195 -2.53 10.04 2.41
C TYR A 195 -1.46 11.09 2.52
N GLY A 196 -0.29 10.93 1.94
CA GLY A 196 0.57 12.07 1.61
C GLY A 196 1.10 11.98 0.19
N GLY A 197 1.27 13.14 -0.46
CA GLY A 197 2.04 13.33 -1.69
C GLY A 197 1.55 12.44 -2.84
N ALA A 198 0.55 12.89 -3.58
CA ALA A 198 -0.20 12.01 -4.48
C ALA A 198 -0.80 12.67 -5.72
N ASP A 199 -0.41 12.29 -6.94
CA ASP A 199 -1.13 12.80 -8.10
C ASP A 199 -2.59 12.31 -8.14
N ARG A 200 -2.90 11.20 -7.45
CA ARG A 200 -4.12 10.44 -7.68
C ARG A 200 -4.48 9.58 -6.40
N ILE A 201 -5.70 9.82 -5.80
CA ILE A 201 -6.64 9.36 -4.66
C ILE A 201 -7.90 8.20 -4.64
N ARG A 202 -8.61 7.32 -3.77
CA ARG A 202 -9.96 6.33 -3.86
C ARG A 202 -10.09 4.85 -4.21
N THR A 203 -10.08 4.19 -3.14
CA THR A 203 -11.12 3.43 -2.59
C THR A 203 -12.51 3.36 -3.13
N CYS A 204 -12.85 2.15 -3.46
CA CYS A 204 -14.10 1.65 -2.92
C CYS A 204 -13.83 1.09 -1.53
N MET A 205 -14.67 1.44 -0.54
CA MET A 205 -14.60 0.85 0.79
C MET A 205 -15.92 0.90 1.55
N GLU A 206 -16.14 0.03 2.52
CA GLU A 206 -17.40 0.08 3.30
C GLU A 206 -17.28 1.05 4.48
N ILE A 207 -16.24 0.85 5.31
CA ILE A 207 -16.00 1.64 6.53
C ILE A 207 -14.53 1.98 6.55
N ALA A 208 -14.04 3.19 6.25
CA ALA A 208 -12.61 3.49 5.88
C ALA A 208 -11.53 4.75 6.38
N ARG A 209 -10.96 5.14 7.58
CA ARG A 209 -10.94 6.45 8.34
C ARG A 209 -9.71 7.26 7.99
N SER A 210 -9.81 8.29 7.19
CA SER A 210 -8.62 8.64 6.43
C SER A 210 -8.32 10.10 6.31
N VAL A 211 -7.03 10.32 6.06
CA VAL A 211 -6.43 11.63 5.99
C VAL A 211 -5.78 11.80 4.64
N TYR A 212 -6.22 12.80 3.90
CA TYR A 212 -5.72 13.43 2.67
C TYR A 212 -4.61 14.41 2.87
N GLY A 213 -3.42 14.25 2.33
CA GLY A 213 -2.39 15.28 2.34
C GLY A 213 -1.77 15.44 0.97
N GLY A 214 -1.83 16.64 0.39
CA GLY A 214 -1.06 17.03 -0.80
C GLY A 214 -1.34 16.13 -1.99
N ALA A 215 -2.53 16.26 -2.57
CA ALA A 215 -2.90 15.45 -3.71
C ALA A 215 -3.66 16.19 -4.80
N ASP A 216 -3.21 16.12 -6.06
CA ASP A 216 -3.90 16.79 -7.17
C ASP A 216 -5.37 16.37 -7.26
N ARG A 217 -5.64 15.10 -6.94
CA ARG A 217 -6.74 14.43 -7.61
C ARG A 217 -7.26 13.27 -6.78
N ILE A 218 -8.51 13.43 -6.40
CA ILE A 218 -9.27 12.66 -5.45
C ILE A 218 -10.70 12.39 -6.04
N ARG A 219 -11.27 11.20 -5.93
CA ARG A 219 -12.72 10.81 -6.00
C ARG A 219 -13.17 10.09 -4.70
N THR A 220 -14.23 9.33 -4.49
CA THR A 220 -14.50 8.57 -3.22
C THR A 220 -15.75 7.72 -3.38
N CYS A 221 -15.81 6.50 -2.83
CA CYS A 221 -17.00 5.66 -2.76
C CYS A 221 -17.01 4.85 -1.45
N MET A 222 -17.79 5.24 -0.43
CA MET A 222 -18.04 4.44 0.81
C MET A 222 -19.31 4.73 1.58
N GLU A 223 -19.62 3.89 2.56
CA GLU A 223 -20.85 3.91 3.34
C GLU A 223 -20.68 4.58 4.73
N ILE A 224 -19.78 4.11 5.63
CA ILE A 224 -19.76 4.54 7.05
C ILE A 224 -18.48 5.31 7.47
N ALA A 225 -18.52 6.64 7.40
CA ALA A 225 -17.47 7.44 6.78
C ALA A 225 -16.85 8.58 7.66
N ARG A 226 -15.51 8.66 7.83
CA ARG A 226 -14.79 9.81 8.48
C ARG A 226 -13.48 10.24 7.80
N ILE A 227 -13.45 11.42 7.17
CA ILE A 227 -12.30 11.94 6.40
C ILE A 227 -11.78 13.30 6.89
N VAL A 228 -10.48 13.49 6.74
CA VAL A 228 -9.87 14.82 6.59
C VAL A 228 -9.17 14.92 5.23
N TYR A 229 -9.37 16.01 4.48
CA TYR A 229 -8.64 16.35 3.27
C TYR A 229 -7.83 17.63 3.51
N CYS A 230 -6.54 17.60 3.23
CA CYS A 230 -5.63 18.74 3.33
C CYS A 230 -4.88 18.92 2.02
N GLY A 231 -5.10 20.04 1.32
CA GLY A 231 -4.37 20.41 0.11
C GLY A 231 -4.62 19.46 -1.05
N ALA A 232 -5.73 19.67 -1.77
CA ALA A 232 -5.99 18.93 -3.00
C ALA A 232 -6.61 19.81 -4.08
N ASP A 233 -6.14 19.71 -5.33
CA ASP A 233 -6.75 20.51 -6.39
C ASP A 233 -8.19 20.05 -6.60
N ARG A 234 -8.45 18.74 -6.52
CA ARG A 234 -9.69 18.20 -7.08
C ARG A 234 -10.20 16.95 -6.40
N ILE A 235 -11.36 17.08 -5.74
CA ILE A 235 -12.02 16.04 -4.96
C ILE A 235 -13.39 15.72 -5.53
N ARG A 236 -13.69 14.43 -5.73
CA ARG A 236 -15.06 13.94 -5.91
C ARG A 236 -15.40 13.00 -4.77
N THR A 237 -16.64 12.90 -4.30
CA THR A 237 -16.98 11.88 -3.30
C THR A 237 -18.40 11.40 -3.50
N CYS A 238 -18.62 10.10 -3.34
CA CYS A 238 -19.93 9.48 -3.22
C CYS A 238 -19.93 8.69 -1.92
N MET A 239 -20.83 9.00 -0.99
CA MET A 239 -20.92 8.25 0.27
C MET A 239 -22.31 8.16 0.83
N GLU A 240 -22.60 7.14 1.65
CA GLU A 240 -23.85 7.16 2.41
C GLU A 240 -23.79 8.09 3.62
N ILE A 241 -22.92 7.82 4.61
CA ILE A 241 -22.94 8.51 5.91
C ILE A 241 -21.57 9.05 6.25
N ALA A 242 -21.33 10.34 6.04
CA ALA A 242 -19.99 10.92 6.19
C ALA A 242 -19.84 12.00 7.26
N ARG A 243 -18.66 12.02 7.87
CA ARG A 243 -18.09 13.21 8.53
C ARG A 243 -16.82 13.60 7.81
N ILE A 244 -16.78 14.81 7.28
CA ILE A 244 -15.67 15.24 6.42
C ILE A 244 -15.18 16.63 6.84
N VAL A 245 -13.86 16.79 6.86
CA VAL A 245 -13.21 18.09 6.89
C VAL A 245 -12.42 18.29 5.60
N TYR A 246 -12.60 19.41 4.93
CA TYR A 246 -11.81 19.85 3.79
C TYR A 246 -11.02 21.10 4.18
N CYS A 247 -9.71 21.09 3.93
CA CYS A 247 -8.78 22.18 4.21
C CYS A 247 -7.92 22.44 2.96
N GLY A 248 -8.27 23.42 2.11
CA GLY A 248 -7.54 23.73 0.88
C GLY A 248 -7.73 22.67 -0.22
N ALA A 249 -8.15 23.08 -1.41
CA ALA A 249 -9.51 22.79 -1.83
C ALA A 249 -9.91 23.53 -3.11
N ASP A 250 -9.25 23.39 -4.27
CA ASP A 250 -9.83 24.11 -5.43
C ASP A 250 -11.20 23.48 -5.74
N ARG A 251 -11.18 22.16 -5.91
CA ARG A 251 -12.06 21.37 -6.75
C ARG A 251 -13.08 20.42 -6.15
N ILE A 252 -14.14 20.79 -5.43
CA ILE A 252 -14.95 19.80 -4.69
C ILE A 252 -16.28 19.44 -5.36
N ARG A 253 -16.56 18.14 -5.52
CA ARG A 253 -17.86 17.58 -5.89
C ARG A 253 -18.27 16.46 -4.94
N THR A 254 -19.43 16.53 -4.31
CA THR A 254 -19.86 15.48 -3.38
C THR A 254 -21.32 15.08 -3.60
N CYS A 255 -21.59 13.78 -3.56
CA CYS A 255 -22.93 13.22 -3.47
C CYS A 255 -23.01 12.38 -2.19
N MET A 256 -23.93 12.70 -1.27
CA MET A 256 -24.06 11.94 -0.03
C MET A 256 -25.51 11.78 0.43
N ARG A 257 -25.78 10.76 1.25
CA ARG A 257 -27.09 10.62 1.91
C ARG A 257 -27.15 11.49 3.18
N ILE A 258 -26.26 11.23 4.12
CA ILE A 258 -26.16 11.95 5.39
C ILE A 258 -24.75 12.47 5.57
N ALA A 259 -24.59 13.77 5.81
CA ALA A 259 -23.27 14.35 5.96
C ALA A 259 -23.15 15.39 7.09
N ARG A 260 -21.99 15.38 7.76
CA ARG A 260 -21.47 16.53 8.50
C ARG A 260 -20.18 16.99 7.86
N ILE A 261 -20.15 18.21 7.35
CA ILE A 261 -19.02 18.69 6.57
C ILE A 261 -18.52 20.04 7.08
N VAL A 262 -17.21 20.19 7.15
CA VAL A 262 -16.55 21.47 7.33
C VAL A 262 -15.67 21.74 6.12
N TYR A 263 -15.88 22.87 5.46
CA TYR A 263 -15.03 23.38 4.39
C TYR A 263 -14.22 24.55 4.91
N ARG A 264 -12.90 24.52 4.71
CA ARG A 264 -11.97 25.61 4.99
C ARG A 264 -11.13 25.86 3.74
N GLY A 265 -11.35 26.96 3.04
CA GLY A 265 -10.63 27.27 1.80
C GLY A 265 -11.04 26.36 0.64
N ALA A 266 -12.24 26.63 0.14
CA ALA A 266 -12.88 26.16 -1.08
C ALA A 266 -12.79 27.09 -2.30
N ASP A 267 -12.12 26.82 -3.43
CA ASP A 267 -12.40 27.67 -4.62
C ASP A 267 -13.74 27.27 -5.25
N ARG A 268 -14.16 26.01 -5.13
CA ARG A 268 -15.25 25.58 -6.01
C ARG A 268 -15.96 24.36 -5.48
N ILE A 269 -17.18 24.55 -4.98
CA ILE A 269 -17.93 23.49 -4.28
C ILE A 269 -19.23 23.17 -5.02
N ARG A 270 -19.45 21.88 -5.29
CA ARG A 270 -20.73 21.32 -5.75
C ARG A 270 -21.14 20.17 -4.85
N THR A 271 -22.29 20.28 -4.19
CA THR A 271 -22.79 19.20 -3.33
C THR A 271 -24.23 18.83 -3.66
N CYS A 272 -24.53 17.54 -3.57
CA CYS A 272 -25.87 16.97 -3.59
C CYS A 272 -25.99 16.09 -2.34
N ILE A 273 -26.78 16.51 -1.34
CA ILE A 273 -26.86 15.79 -0.05
C ILE A 273 -28.29 15.78 0.46
N GLU A 274 -28.86 14.62 0.78
CA GLU A 274 -30.22 14.57 1.35
C GLU A 274 -30.28 15.32 2.69
N ILE A 275 -29.48 14.88 3.67
CA ILE A 275 -29.45 15.47 5.02
C ILE A 275 -28.05 15.95 5.38
N ALA A 276 -27.89 17.26 5.61
CA ALA A 276 -26.59 17.85 5.83
C ALA A 276 -26.51 18.81 7.04
N ARG A 277 -25.37 18.76 7.74
CA ARG A 277 -24.87 19.88 8.55
C ARG A 277 -23.56 20.36 7.98
N ILE A 278 -23.50 21.60 7.51
CA ILE A 278 -22.33 22.11 6.79
C ILE A 278 -21.85 23.44 7.40
N VAL A 279 -20.54 23.57 7.53
CA VAL A 279 -19.88 24.86 7.81
C VAL A 279 -18.96 25.17 6.64
N TYR A 280 -19.14 26.34 6.04
CA TYR A 280 -18.25 26.88 5.01
C TYR A 280 -17.43 28.02 5.61
N GLY A 281 -16.10 27.98 5.48
CA GLY A 281 -15.18 29.04 5.85
C GLY A 281 -14.21 29.34 4.71
N GLY A 282 -14.49 30.37 3.91
CA GLY A 282 -13.73 30.69 2.70
C GLY A 282 -13.99 29.65 1.60
N ALA A 283 -14.50 30.08 0.46
CA ALA A 283 -15.83 29.73 0.03
C ALA A 283 -16.09 30.54 -1.21
N ASP A 284 -16.19 29.90 -2.36
CA ASP A 284 -16.21 30.65 -3.59
C ASP A 284 -17.63 31.05 -4.00
N ARG A 285 -18.43 30.63 -4.97
CA ARG A 285 -18.68 29.48 -5.83
C ARG A 285 -18.96 28.17 -5.12
N ILE A 286 -20.07 28.26 -4.41
CA ILE A 286 -20.83 27.18 -3.79
C ILE A 286 -22.11 26.93 -4.61
N ARG A 287 -22.33 25.68 -5.01
CA ARG A 287 -23.60 25.20 -5.56
C ARG A 287 -24.05 23.97 -4.80
N THR A 288 -25.22 24.01 -4.19
CA THR A 288 -25.71 22.88 -3.38
C THR A 288 -27.16 22.54 -3.68
N CYS A 289 -27.47 21.25 -3.73
CA CYS A 289 -28.83 20.73 -3.73
C CYS A 289 -29.00 19.83 -2.52
N MET A 290 -29.92 20.15 -1.61
CA MET A 290 -30.13 19.35 -0.39
C MET A 290 -31.61 19.31 -0.01
N GLU A 291 -32.07 18.24 0.62
CA GLU A 291 -33.46 18.20 1.12
C GLU A 291 -33.54 18.94 2.46
N ILE A 292 -32.73 18.50 3.44
CA ILE A 292 -32.70 19.06 4.79
C ILE A 292 -31.28 19.52 5.14
N ALA A 293 -31.13 20.81 5.41
CA ALA A 293 -29.81 21.36 5.70
C ALA A 293 -29.77 22.29 6.93
N ARG A 294 -28.69 22.20 7.70
CA ARG A 294 -28.22 23.29 8.58
C ARG A 294 -26.87 23.79 8.10
N ILE A 295 -26.79 25.06 7.75
CA ILE A 295 -25.60 25.63 7.10
C ILE A 295 -25.14 26.89 7.82
N VAL A 296 -23.83 27.02 7.99
CA VAL A 296 -23.17 28.27 8.39
C VAL A 296 -22.19 28.67 7.30
N TYR A 297 -22.33 29.89 6.77
CA TYR A 297 -21.40 30.49 5.82
C TYR A 297 -20.55 31.57 6.49
N ARG A 298 -19.23 31.47 6.33
CA ARG A 298 -18.24 32.47 6.73
C ARG A 298 -17.36 32.79 5.54
N GLY A 299 -17.70 33.86 4.80
CA GLY A 299 -16.98 34.28 3.61
C GLY A 299 -17.26 33.39 2.40
N ALA A 300 -18.21 33.81 1.57
CA ALA A 300 -18.38 33.37 0.19
C ALA A 300 -19.10 34.43 -0.63
N ASP A 301 -18.85 34.53 -1.94
CA ASP A 301 -19.51 35.57 -2.75
C ASP A 301 -20.48 35.05 -3.79
N ARG A 302 -20.44 33.77 -4.14
CA ARG A 302 -21.45 33.24 -5.05
C ARG A 302 -21.97 31.91 -4.53
N ILE A 303 -23.20 31.98 -4.05
CA ILE A 303 -23.94 30.85 -3.51
C ILE A 303 -25.15 30.62 -4.39
N ARG A 304 -25.34 29.36 -4.83
CA ARG A 304 -26.60 28.90 -5.43
C ARG A 304 -27.06 27.65 -4.70
N THR A 305 -28.20 27.74 -4.03
CA THR A 305 -28.73 26.64 -3.24
C THR A 305 -30.15 26.29 -3.67
N CYS A 306 -30.43 25.00 -3.80
CA CYS A 306 -31.77 24.44 -3.94
C CYS A 306 -32.02 23.59 -2.69
N MET A 307 -32.95 24.01 -1.83
CA MET A 307 -33.26 23.31 -0.58
C MET A 307 -34.75 23.29 -0.29
N GLU A 308 -35.24 22.18 0.26
CA GLU A 308 -36.62 22.08 0.74
C GLU A 308 -36.75 22.68 2.14
N ILE A 309 -35.89 22.24 3.06
CA ILE A 309 -35.88 22.68 4.46
C ILE A 309 -34.46 23.11 4.85
N ALA A 310 -34.29 24.38 5.22
CA ALA A 310 -32.97 24.90 5.59
C ALA A 310 -33.00 25.79 6.83
N ARG A 311 -31.96 25.67 7.67
CA ARG A 311 -31.55 26.72 8.61
C ARG A 311 -30.18 27.23 8.21
N ILE A 312 -30.09 28.51 7.87
CA ILE A 312 -28.86 29.11 7.35
C ILE A 312 -28.45 30.29 8.23
N ALA A 313 -27.15 30.36 8.55
CA ALA A 313 -26.54 31.52 9.19
C ALA A 313 -25.37 32.05 8.34
N TYR A 314 -25.20 33.37 8.30
CA TYR A 314 -24.19 34.07 7.49
C TYR A 314 -23.42 35.12 8.30
N ARG A 315 -22.28 35.58 7.75
CA ARG A 315 -22.05 37.03 7.51
C ARG A 315 -21.34 37.23 6.17
N GLY A 316 -21.70 38.26 5.41
CA GLY A 316 -21.01 38.66 4.18
C GLY A 316 -21.55 39.96 3.58
N ALA A 317 -20.67 40.95 3.46
CA ALA A 317 -20.71 42.12 2.56
C ALA A 317 -19.21 42.44 2.20
N TYR A 318 -18.68 42.02 1.00
CA TYR A 318 -17.31 42.21 0.29
C TYR A 318 -17.00 41.36 -1.09
N SER A 319 -15.82 40.68 -1.66
CA SER A 319 -15.36 39.27 -2.46
C SER A 319 -14.86 38.73 -4.11
N ASP A 320 -13.83 38.12 -5.08
CA ASP A 320 -12.33 37.40 -5.78
C ASP A 320 -11.43 35.86 -5.80
N GLY A 321 -11.29 34.77 -4.89
CA GLY A 321 -11.97 33.32 -4.68
C GLY A 321 -13.57 32.84 -4.28
N ALA A 322 -14.97 33.12 -4.76
CA ALA A 322 -16.04 33.80 -5.81
C ALA A 322 -16.08 35.04 -6.95
N TYR A 323 -15.91 36.43 -6.78
CA TYR A 323 -15.50 37.53 -7.82
C TYR A 323 -15.15 39.08 -7.44
N ARG A 324 -13.88 39.59 -7.39
CA ARG A 324 -13.27 40.81 -6.64
C ARG A 324 -13.15 40.80 -5.06
N GLU A 325 -12.17 40.06 -4.43
CA GLU A 325 -12.18 39.21 -3.14
C GLU A 325 -12.20 37.52 -2.97
N THR A 326 -12.76 36.33 -3.54
CA THR A 326 -13.78 35.42 -4.55
C THR A 326 -13.56 34.49 -6.38
N ALA A 327 -13.62 33.03 -6.96
CA ALA A 327 -13.52 31.95 -8.30
C ALA A 327 -14.17 30.35 -9.03
N SER A 328 -14.57 28.90 -8.81
CA SER A 328 -15.27 27.55 -9.75
C SER A 328 -15.22 25.77 -10.33
N THR A 329 -14.65 24.44 -9.97
CA THR A 329 -14.84 22.74 -10.04
C THR A 329 -14.04 21.44 -10.88
N ALA A 330 -13.56 20.04 -10.71
CA ALA A 330 -13.10 18.72 -9.83
C ALA A 330 -12.13 17.40 -10.44
N HIS A 331 -11.77 16.04 -9.95
CA HIS A 331 -10.44 15.01 -10.13
C HIS A 331 -10.15 13.30 -9.83
N HIS A 332 -9.08 12.56 -9.13
CA HIS A 332 -8.24 11.09 -9.14
C HIS A 332 -7.89 9.93 -7.86
N SER A 333 -6.96 8.75 -7.74
CA SER A 333 -6.28 7.38 -6.81
C SER A 333 -5.62 6.73 -5.13
N LYS A 334 -5.94 6.44 -3.60
CA LYS A 334 -5.32 5.84 -1.97
C LYS A 334 -5.44 4.71 -0.35
N ILE A 335 -6.25 3.83 0.69
CA ILE A 335 -6.10 3.09 2.35
C ILE A 335 -7.16 2.39 3.82
N ILE A 336 -7.12 2.01 5.38
CA ILE A 336 -7.91 1.38 7.01
C ILE A 336 -9.50 1.74 8.19
N THR A 337 -10.86 2.44 8.05
CA THR A 337 -12.26 3.21 8.72
C THR A 337 -13.38 4.69 8.28
N ILE A 338 -13.75 5.71 7.18
CA ILE A 338 -13.66 6.28 5.53
C ILE A 338 -12.68 7.46 4.78
N LYS A 339 -12.27 7.87 3.44
CA LYS A 339 -12.20 7.47 1.85
C LYS A 339 -11.32 7.88 0.42
N THR A 340 -11.70 8.17 -0.93
CA THR A 340 -10.71 8.88 -1.98
C THR A 340 -10.44 9.16 -3.68
N GLU A 341 -10.64 8.72 -5.05
CA GLU A 341 -10.97 7.71 -6.27
C GLU A 341 -10.36 6.32 -6.81
N GLU A 342 -9.11 5.86 -6.66
CA GLU A 342 -8.63 4.50 -6.97
C GLU A 342 -7.94 3.78 -5.77
N SER A 343 -6.80 4.18 -5.12
CA SER A 343 -6.25 3.68 -3.80
C SER A 343 -4.84 3.04 -3.30
N ASN A 344 -3.90 3.53 -2.44
CA ASN A 344 -3.06 2.80 -1.39
C ASN A 344 -1.95 3.61 -0.60
N VAL A 345 -1.05 4.39 -1.19
CA VAL A 345 0.18 5.02 -0.59
C VAL A 345 1.27 4.11 -0.06
N PHE A 346 2.52 4.53 0.25
CA PHE A 346 3.39 5.67 -0.20
C PHE A 346 2.82 6.32 -1.44
#